data_AF-A0A1V3Q4M3-F1
#
_entry.id   AF-A0A1V3Q4M3-F1
#
_cell.length_a   1.000
_cell.length_b   1.000
_cell.length_c   1.000
_cell.angle_alpha   90.00
_cell.angle_beta   90.00
_cell.angle_gamma   90.00
#
_symmetry.space_group_name_H-M   'P 1'
#
loop_
_entity.id
_entity.type
_entity.pdbx_description
1 polymer ?
#
loop_
_entity_poly.entity_id
_entity_poly.type
_entity_poly.pdbx_seq_one_letter_code
_entity_poly.pdbx_strand_id
1 'polypeptide(L)'
;MVVTLVSGLIPAAHGVEQARGYIYDGTVGPNNLAIVIDVAKGWVDMQRKVRARIGSMDSDFGVSYEDCGNEAFYCMTSGLEIVIPKAMPMKQWKYHGLSCQSVAQPGGDAYRITCRSPKYRGHPTYTYSLSRGVVSIESAPIWSGDRFELRSERGLFSPGNNP
;
A
#
# COMPACT_ATOMS: atom_id res chain seq x y z
N MET A 1 -28.84 29.76 39.44
CA MET A 1 -27.56 29.74 38.69
C MET A 1 -26.66 28.69 39.31
N VAL A 2 -26.63 27.46 38.77
CA VAL A 2 -25.59 26.40 38.94
C VAL A 2 -25.80 25.43 37.75
N VAL A 3 -25.10 25.65 36.63
CA VAL A 3 -23.97 24.85 36.08
C VAL A 3 -24.28 23.36 35.85
N THR A 4 -24.61 23.08 34.59
CA THR A 4 -24.72 21.78 33.93
C THR A 4 -23.34 21.13 33.77
N LEU A 5 -23.17 19.86 34.16
CA LEU A 5 -22.03 19.04 33.77
C LEU A 5 -22.50 17.95 32.80
N VAL A 6 -22.32 18.20 31.51
CA VAL A 6 -22.48 17.21 30.45
C VAL A 6 -21.14 16.53 30.27
N SER A 7 -21.01 15.30 30.80
CA SER A 7 -19.85 14.45 30.55
C SER A 7 -19.94 13.87 29.14
N GLY A 8 -19.40 14.59 28.17
CA GLY A 8 -19.17 14.08 26.82
C GLY A 8 -18.00 13.10 26.83
N LEU A 9 -18.29 11.82 26.61
CA LEU A 9 -17.29 10.82 26.23
C LEU A 9 -16.75 11.20 24.85
N ILE A 10 -15.51 11.68 24.81
CA ILE A 10 -14.76 11.95 23.59
C ILE A 10 -14.49 10.59 22.91
N PRO A 11 -14.93 10.35 21.67
CA PRO A 11 -14.50 9.17 20.93
C PRO A 11 -13.01 9.29 20.63
N ALA A 12 -12.28 8.22 20.92
CA ALA A 12 -10.84 8.11 20.76
C ALA A 12 -10.42 8.54 19.33
N ALA A 13 -9.59 9.59 19.26
CA ALA A 13 -9.05 10.18 18.04
C ALA A 13 -7.95 9.31 17.38
N HIS A 14 -8.17 8.00 17.26
CA HIS A 14 -7.25 7.07 16.59
C HIS A 14 -7.55 6.90 15.09
N GLY A 15 -8.54 7.62 14.55
CA GLY A 15 -9.08 7.38 13.20
C GLY A 15 -8.59 8.33 12.09
N VAL A 16 -7.78 9.36 12.38
CA VAL A 16 -7.53 10.45 11.42
C VAL A 16 -6.07 10.53 10.94
N GLU A 17 -5.13 9.85 11.60
CA GLU A 17 -3.70 10.00 11.29
C GLU A 17 -3.19 9.09 10.15
N GLN A 18 -4.01 8.14 9.68
CA GLN A 18 -3.62 7.15 8.65
C GLN A 18 -3.77 7.62 7.19
N ALA A 19 -4.23 8.85 6.94
CA ALA A 19 -4.58 9.32 5.59
C ALA A 19 -3.41 9.94 4.78
N ARG A 20 -2.19 10.01 5.30
CA ARG A 20 -1.10 10.77 4.63
C ARG A 20 -0.13 9.92 3.80
N GLY A 21 -0.04 8.61 4.03
CA GLY A 21 0.90 7.77 3.31
C GLY A 21 1.22 6.44 3.98
N TYR A 22 2.07 5.65 3.34
CA TYR A 22 2.47 4.32 3.77
C TYR A 22 3.97 4.14 3.67
N ILE A 23 4.56 3.34 4.56
CA ILE A 23 5.99 3.02 4.53
C ILE A 23 6.13 1.50 4.55
N TYR A 24 6.90 0.98 3.59
CA TYR A 24 7.26 -0.43 3.48
C TYR A 24 8.77 -0.57 3.59
N ASP A 25 9.24 -1.26 4.63
CA ASP A 25 10.65 -1.41 4.94
C ASP A 25 11.25 -2.63 4.24
N GLY A 26 12.44 -2.47 3.64
CA GLY A 26 13.22 -3.59 3.13
C GLY A 26 13.54 -4.60 4.24
N THR A 27 13.38 -5.89 3.92
CA THR A 27 13.56 -7.00 4.88
C THR A 27 14.65 -8.00 4.50
N VAL A 28 15.27 -7.88 3.32
CA VAL A 28 16.28 -8.82 2.82
C VAL A 28 17.70 -8.26 3.01
N GLY A 29 18.56 -8.98 3.75
CA GLY A 29 19.98 -8.67 3.87
C GLY A 29 20.30 -7.27 4.42
N PRO A 30 21.36 -6.58 3.94
CA PRO A 30 21.71 -5.23 4.37
C PRO A 30 20.80 -4.14 3.74
N ASN A 31 19.65 -4.51 3.15
CA ASN A 31 18.75 -3.57 2.53
C ASN A 31 18.28 -2.53 3.56
N ASN A 32 18.77 -1.31 3.39
CA ASN A 32 18.48 -0.18 4.26
C ASN A 32 17.47 0.78 3.64
N LEU A 33 16.73 0.34 2.61
CA LEU A 33 15.74 1.13 1.90
C LEU A 33 14.33 0.89 2.44
N ALA A 34 13.45 1.83 2.16
CA ALA A 34 12.02 1.75 2.37
C ALA A 34 11.30 2.41 1.20
N ILE A 35 10.20 1.80 0.75
CA ILE A 35 9.25 2.43 -0.15
C ILE A 35 8.35 3.33 0.71
N VAL A 36 8.32 4.62 0.40
CA VAL A 36 7.43 5.60 1.03
C VAL A 36 6.42 6.06 -0.01
N ILE A 37 5.14 5.85 0.28
CA ILE A 37 4.03 6.29 -0.57
C ILE A 37 3.41 7.50 0.09
N ASP A 38 3.56 8.67 -0.52
CA ASP A 38 2.91 9.91 -0.08
C ASP A 38 1.62 10.08 -0.88
N VAL A 39 0.50 9.76 -0.22
CA VAL A 39 -0.81 9.73 -0.88
C VAL A 39 -1.26 11.14 -1.25
N ALA A 40 -0.98 12.12 -0.39
CA ALA A 40 -1.37 13.50 -0.60
C ALA A 40 -0.63 14.14 -1.81
N LYS A 41 0.58 13.66 -2.11
CA LYS A 41 1.39 14.15 -3.24
C LYS A 41 1.28 13.30 -4.51
N GLY A 42 0.63 12.13 -4.45
CA GLY A 42 0.60 11.22 -5.60
C GLY A 42 1.98 10.64 -5.95
N TRP A 43 2.83 10.42 -4.94
CA TRP A 43 4.25 10.11 -5.13
C TRP A 43 4.70 8.85 -4.40
N VAL A 44 5.60 8.09 -5.02
CA VAL A 44 6.28 6.92 -4.44
C VAL A 44 7.77 7.17 -4.42
N ASP A 45 8.39 6.91 -3.28
CA ASP A 45 9.75 7.34 -2.98
C ASP A 45 10.59 6.23 -2.38
N MET A 46 11.87 6.16 -2.74
CA MET A 46 12.82 5.23 -2.14
C MET A 46 13.71 5.95 -1.14
N GLN A 47 13.42 5.77 0.14
CA GLN A 47 14.15 6.44 1.22
C GLN A 47 14.99 5.46 2.02
N ARG A 48 15.98 5.96 2.76
CA ARG A 48 16.67 5.14 3.77
C ARG A 48 15.69 4.82 4.90
N LYS A 49 15.50 3.54 5.20
CA LYS A 49 14.61 2.99 6.24
C LYS A 49 14.65 3.77 7.55
N VAL A 50 15.83 4.06 8.07
CA VAL A 50 16.02 4.76 9.36
C VAL A 50 15.62 6.23 9.35
N ARG A 51 15.43 6.84 8.17
CA ARG A 51 14.97 8.23 7.99
C ARG A 51 13.64 8.32 7.23
N ALA A 52 13.06 7.19 6.85
CA ALA A 52 11.89 7.14 5.99
C ALA A 52 10.70 7.83 6.66
N ARG A 53 10.18 8.87 6.01
CA ARG A 53 9.09 9.71 6.51
C ARG A 53 8.22 10.22 5.36
N ILE A 54 6.90 10.18 5.58
CA ILE A 54 5.90 10.72 4.65
C ILE A 54 6.06 12.25 4.59
N GLY A 55 5.84 12.87 3.42
CA GLY A 55 5.94 14.33 3.24
C GLY A 55 7.35 14.85 2.92
N SER A 56 8.39 14.01 3.04
CA SER A 56 9.77 14.36 2.72
C SER A 56 10.11 14.09 1.27
N MET A 57 10.88 14.97 0.63
CA MET A 57 11.42 14.78 -0.72
C MET A 57 12.94 14.55 -0.66
N ASP A 58 13.39 13.83 0.37
CA ASP A 58 14.83 13.63 0.66
C ASP A 58 15.38 12.36 -0.02
N SER A 59 14.77 11.89 -1.11
CA SER A 59 15.25 10.68 -1.80
C SER A 59 16.10 10.99 -3.02
N ASP A 60 16.94 10.01 -3.34
CA ASP A 60 17.70 9.96 -4.58
C ASP A 60 16.84 9.40 -5.75
N PHE A 61 15.69 8.76 -5.47
CA PHE A 61 14.84 8.09 -6.46
C PHE A 61 13.36 8.10 -6.04
N GLY A 62 12.49 8.63 -6.91
CA GLY A 62 11.05 8.62 -6.72
C GLY A 62 10.30 8.79 -8.05
N VAL A 63 9.04 8.35 -8.08
CA VAL A 63 8.17 8.48 -9.26
C VAL A 63 6.75 8.83 -8.83
N SER A 64 6.01 9.52 -9.70
CA SER A 64 4.57 9.69 -9.52
C SER A 64 3.85 8.36 -9.71
N TYR A 65 2.76 8.16 -8.96
CA TYR A 65 1.81 7.11 -9.25
C TYR A 65 0.51 7.69 -9.84
N GLU A 66 -0.25 6.84 -10.53
CA GLU A 66 -1.59 7.17 -10.99
C GLU A 66 -2.61 6.41 -10.13
N ASP A 67 -3.55 7.13 -9.51
CA ASP A 67 -4.74 6.52 -8.90
C ASP A 67 -5.78 6.27 -9.99
N CYS A 68 -5.91 5.00 -10.34
CA CYS A 68 -6.76 4.51 -11.42
C CYS A 68 -7.96 3.73 -10.86
N GLY A 69 -8.29 3.92 -9.58
CA GLY A 69 -9.37 3.19 -8.91
C GLY A 69 -10.75 3.47 -9.50
N ASN A 70 -11.66 2.50 -9.35
CA ASN A 70 -13.07 2.65 -9.72
C ASN A 70 -13.98 1.91 -8.73
N GLU A 71 -15.25 1.72 -9.06
CA GLU A 71 -16.22 1.04 -8.20
C GLU A 71 -15.90 -0.44 -7.93
N ALA A 72 -15.13 -1.10 -8.81
CA ALA A 72 -14.80 -2.52 -8.72
C ALA A 72 -13.37 -2.81 -8.26
N PHE A 73 -12.44 -1.87 -8.46
CA PHE A 73 -11.01 -2.06 -8.21
C PHE A 73 -10.39 -0.91 -7.42
N TYR A 74 -9.51 -1.27 -6.49
CA TYR A 74 -8.43 -0.38 -6.04
C TYR A 74 -7.28 -0.45 -7.04
N CYS A 75 -6.65 0.67 -7.39
CA CYS A 75 -5.61 0.69 -8.42
C CYS A 75 -4.59 1.81 -8.21
N MET A 76 -3.30 1.44 -8.27
CA MET A 76 -2.17 2.37 -8.28
C MET A 76 -1.11 1.90 -9.28
N THR A 77 -0.98 2.59 -10.41
CA THR A 77 -0.08 2.24 -11.52
C THR A 77 1.15 3.15 -11.59
N SER A 78 2.02 2.89 -12.57
CA SER A 78 3.30 3.58 -12.81
C SER A 78 4.38 3.21 -11.79
N GLY A 79 4.25 3.62 -10.53
CA GLY A 79 5.25 3.36 -9.49
C GLY A 79 5.18 1.96 -8.89
N LEU A 80 3.97 1.41 -8.74
CA LEU A 80 3.72 0.17 -8.00
C LEU A 80 3.05 -0.94 -8.83
N GLU A 81 2.18 -0.56 -9.77
CA GLU A 81 1.40 -1.52 -10.59
C GLU A 81 0.58 -2.49 -9.72
N ILE A 82 -0.08 -1.95 -8.68
CA ILE A 82 -0.96 -2.67 -7.76
C ILE A 82 -2.40 -2.48 -8.20
N VAL A 83 -3.14 -3.58 -8.37
CA VAL A 83 -4.57 -3.57 -8.70
C VAL A 83 -5.28 -4.69 -7.96
N ILE A 84 -6.29 -4.35 -7.16
CA ILE A 84 -6.96 -5.28 -6.26
C ILE A 84 -8.48 -5.16 -6.43
N PRO A 85 -9.20 -6.26 -6.72
CA PRO A 85 -10.65 -6.26 -6.73
C PRO A 85 -11.19 -5.87 -5.35
N LYS A 86 -12.20 -5.02 -5.28
CA LYS A 86 -12.85 -4.68 -4.00
C LYS A 86 -13.63 -5.87 -3.44
N ALA A 87 -14.06 -6.79 -4.30
CA ALA A 87 -14.77 -8.03 -3.96
C ALA A 87 -13.82 -9.23 -3.78
N MET A 88 -12.64 -9.02 -3.18
CA MET A 88 -11.74 -10.14 -2.84
C MET A 88 -12.45 -11.13 -1.89
N PRO A 89 -12.18 -12.44 -2.02
CA PRO A 89 -11.15 -13.07 -2.85
C PRO A 89 -11.55 -13.32 -4.30
N MET A 90 -10.62 -13.11 -5.22
CA MET A 90 -10.75 -13.44 -6.65
C MET A 90 -9.46 -14.11 -7.13
N LYS A 91 -9.56 -15.17 -7.94
CA LYS A 91 -8.39 -15.95 -8.38
C LYS A 91 -7.57 -15.28 -9.48
N GLN A 92 -8.24 -14.59 -10.40
CA GLN A 92 -7.61 -13.93 -11.54
C GLN A 92 -8.46 -12.77 -12.03
N TRP A 93 -7.83 -11.72 -12.52
CA TRP A 93 -8.52 -10.57 -13.12
C TRP A 93 -7.62 -9.84 -14.12
N LYS A 94 -8.25 -8.98 -14.92
CA LYS A 94 -7.56 -8.05 -15.81
C LYS A 94 -8.08 -6.64 -15.58
N TYR A 95 -7.18 -5.67 -15.61
CA TYR A 95 -7.52 -4.25 -15.42
C TYR A 95 -6.48 -3.37 -16.10
N HIS A 96 -6.91 -2.46 -16.99
CA HIS A 96 -6.02 -1.51 -17.69
C HIS A 96 -4.76 -2.16 -18.31
N GLY A 97 -4.90 -3.36 -18.88
CA GLY A 97 -3.81 -4.10 -19.50
C GLY A 97 -2.96 -4.93 -18.53
N LEU A 98 -3.10 -4.76 -17.21
CA LEU A 98 -2.54 -5.69 -16.23
C LEU A 98 -3.37 -6.97 -16.20
N SER A 99 -2.68 -8.12 -16.14
CA SER A 99 -3.29 -9.42 -15.89
C SER A 99 -2.75 -9.98 -14.58
N CYS A 100 -3.61 -10.14 -13.59
CA CYS A 100 -3.23 -10.52 -12.23
C CYS A 100 -3.84 -11.87 -11.84
N GLN A 101 -3.12 -12.58 -10.97
CA GLN A 101 -3.57 -13.81 -10.34
C GLN A 101 -3.27 -13.75 -8.83
N SER A 102 -4.10 -14.40 -8.03
CA SER A 102 -3.89 -14.51 -6.58
C SER A 102 -3.73 -15.96 -6.13
N VAL A 103 -2.91 -16.15 -5.10
CA VAL A 103 -2.71 -17.42 -4.41
C VAL A 103 -2.86 -17.17 -2.92
N ALA A 104 -3.79 -17.87 -2.27
CA ALA A 104 -3.98 -17.78 -0.83
C ALA A 104 -2.69 -18.19 -0.09
N GLN A 105 -2.30 -17.42 0.92
CA GLN A 105 -1.17 -17.73 1.78
C GLN A 105 -1.60 -18.67 2.91
N PRO A 106 -0.71 -19.57 3.38
CA PRO A 106 -1.01 -20.44 4.51
C PRO A 106 -1.36 -19.64 5.78
N GLY A 107 -2.41 -20.08 6.49
CA GLY A 107 -2.66 -19.63 7.86
C GLY A 107 -3.28 -18.25 8.04
N GLY A 108 -3.92 -17.65 7.03
CA GLY A 108 -4.53 -16.34 7.22
C GLY A 108 -5.46 -15.85 6.12
N ASP A 109 -5.73 -14.54 6.18
CA ASP A 109 -6.59 -13.77 5.26
C ASP A 109 -5.79 -13.10 4.12
N ALA A 110 -4.59 -13.61 3.85
CA ALA A 110 -3.63 -13.00 2.95
C ALA A 110 -3.53 -13.74 1.61
N TYR A 111 -3.36 -12.97 0.55
CA TYR A 111 -3.26 -13.45 -0.83
C TYR A 111 -2.02 -12.85 -1.47
N ARG A 112 -1.13 -13.70 -1.97
CA ARG A 112 -0.03 -13.27 -2.82
C ARG A 112 -0.58 -13.02 -4.21
N ILE A 113 -0.42 -11.81 -4.70
CA ILE A 113 -0.91 -11.35 -5.99
C ILE A 113 0.29 -11.12 -6.90
N THR A 114 0.25 -11.69 -8.09
CA THR A 114 1.25 -11.48 -9.12
C THR A 114 0.58 -10.98 -10.38
N CYS A 115 1.05 -9.85 -10.88
CA CYS A 115 0.56 -9.24 -12.10
C CYS A 115 1.59 -9.34 -13.22
N ARG A 116 1.10 -9.32 -14.47
CA ARG A 116 1.88 -9.07 -15.68
C ARG A 116 1.45 -7.73 -16.24
N SER A 117 2.39 -6.80 -16.36
CA SER A 117 2.17 -5.48 -16.94
C SER A 117 2.87 -5.40 -18.30
N PRO A 118 2.20 -4.90 -19.36
CA PRO A 118 2.88 -4.68 -20.65
C PRO A 118 3.88 -3.52 -20.59
N LYS A 119 3.75 -2.61 -19.61
CA LYS A 119 4.61 -1.43 -19.44
C LYS A 119 5.90 -1.75 -18.68
N TYR A 120 5.92 -2.85 -17.92
CA TYR A 120 7.01 -3.20 -17.04
C TYR A 120 7.42 -4.66 -17.27
N ARG A 121 8.69 -4.89 -17.60
CA ARG A 121 9.21 -6.24 -17.94
C ARG A 121 9.19 -7.21 -16.75
N GLY A 122 9.13 -6.71 -15.52
CA GLY A 122 9.01 -7.54 -14.33
C GLY A 122 7.58 -7.98 -14.04
N HIS A 123 7.40 -8.66 -12.91
CA HIS A 123 6.10 -9.16 -12.47
C HIS A 123 5.76 -8.50 -11.14
N PRO A 124 5.00 -7.39 -11.14
CA PRO A 124 4.60 -6.73 -9.91
C PRO A 124 3.96 -7.75 -8.98
N THR A 125 4.53 -7.91 -7.80
CA THR A 125 4.15 -8.95 -6.86
C THR A 125 4.05 -8.36 -5.47
N TYR A 126 2.92 -8.60 -4.81
CA TYR A 126 2.60 -8.03 -3.51
C TYR A 126 1.66 -8.98 -2.75
N THR A 127 1.63 -8.85 -1.43
CA THR A 127 0.69 -9.60 -0.59
C THR A 127 -0.41 -8.66 -0.08
N TYR A 128 -1.66 -9.05 -0.31
CA TYR A 128 -2.85 -8.35 0.16
C TYR A 128 -3.55 -9.17 1.25
N SER A 129 -3.72 -8.58 2.44
CA SER A 129 -4.53 -9.09 3.53
C SER A 129 -5.92 -8.45 3.48
N LEU A 130 -6.97 -9.27 3.62
CA LEU A 130 -8.34 -8.78 3.64
C LEU A 130 -8.58 -7.79 4.78
N SER A 131 -7.89 -7.91 5.92
CA SER A 131 -8.04 -7.01 7.07
C SER A 131 -7.05 -5.84 7.09
N ARG A 132 -5.87 -6.00 6.49
CA ARG A 132 -4.77 -5.03 6.61
C ARG A 132 -4.39 -4.31 5.32
N GLY A 133 -4.94 -4.69 4.18
CA GLY A 133 -4.55 -4.11 2.88
C GLY A 133 -3.28 -4.75 2.31
N VAL A 134 -2.53 -4.02 1.48
CA VAL A 134 -1.23 -4.47 0.98
C VAL A 134 -0.22 -4.43 2.11
N VAL A 135 0.24 -5.61 2.54
CA VAL A 135 1.16 -5.78 3.67
C VAL A 135 2.60 -5.99 3.23
N SER A 136 2.83 -6.42 1.98
CA SER A 136 4.18 -6.55 1.45
C SER A 136 4.24 -6.28 -0.05
N ILE A 137 5.39 -5.81 -0.51
CA ILE A 137 5.71 -5.59 -1.92
C ILE A 137 7.01 -6.37 -2.20
N GLU A 138 6.94 -7.38 -3.06
CA GLU A 138 8.08 -8.20 -3.47
C GLU A 138 8.74 -7.68 -4.75
N SER A 139 7.96 -7.02 -5.61
CA SER A 139 8.44 -6.47 -6.88
C SER A 139 7.48 -5.40 -7.38
N ALA A 140 8.03 -4.29 -7.85
CA ALA A 140 7.30 -3.16 -8.42
C ALA A 140 8.18 -2.40 -9.44
N PRO A 141 7.61 -1.51 -10.28
CA PRO A 141 8.42 -0.68 -11.17
C PRO A 141 9.43 0.24 -10.45
N ILE A 142 9.06 0.83 -9.30
CA ILE A 142 9.96 1.69 -8.50
C ILE A 142 11.21 0.93 -8.04
N TRP A 143 11.06 -0.37 -7.76
CA TRP A 143 12.16 -1.22 -7.32
C TRP A 143 11.85 -2.69 -7.56
N SER A 144 12.80 -3.39 -8.19
CA SER A 144 12.77 -4.83 -8.37
C SER A 144 14.02 -5.45 -7.79
N GLY A 145 13.87 -6.36 -6.83
CA GLY A 145 15.01 -7.11 -6.28
C GLY A 145 14.91 -7.45 -4.80
N ASP A 146 14.05 -6.76 -4.06
CA ASP A 146 13.90 -6.95 -2.61
C ASP A 146 12.45 -6.99 -2.17
N ARG A 147 12.22 -7.68 -1.04
CA ARG A 147 10.94 -7.69 -0.34
C ARG A 147 10.86 -6.55 0.65
N PHE A 148 9.75 -5.83 0.60
CA PHE A 148 9.40 -4.74 1.51
C PHE A 148 8.16 -5.13 2.31
N GLU A 149 8.17 -4.90 3.61
CA GLU A 149 7.07 -5.19 4.53
C GLU A 149 6.51 -3.90 5.11
N LEU A 150 5.19 -3.84 5.22
CA LEU A 150 4.47 -2.71 5.77
C LEU A 150 4.92 -2.42 7.21
N ARG A 151 5.30 -1.18 7.47
CA ARG A 151 5.71 -0.71 8.81
C ARG A 151 4.52 -0.55 9.76
N SER A 152 3.38 -0.10 9.26
CA SER A 152 2.16 0.18 10.04
C SER A 152 1.23 -1.03 10.16
N GLU A 153 0.20 -0.90 10.99
CA GLU A 153 -0.83 -1.93 11.13
C GLU A 153 -1.69 -2.07 9.86
N ARG A 154 -1.94 -0.97 9.15
CA ARG A 154 -2.77 -0.92 7.94
C ARG A 154 -1.98 -0.35 6.76
N GLY A 155 -2.12 -0.99 5.62
CA GLY A 155 -1.44 -0.67 4.36
C GLY A 155 -2.42 -0.16 3.31
N LEU A 156 -1.90 0.00 2.08
CA LEU A 156 -2.71 0.41 0.93
C LEU A 156 -3.98 -0.44 0.82
N PHE A 157 -5.11 0.21 0.61
CA PHE A 157 -6.40 -0.44 0.36
C PHE A 157 -6.86 -1.36 1.50
N SER A 158 -6.49 -1.03 2.74
CA SER A 158 -7.05 -1.65 3.94
C SER A 158 -8.54 -1.28 4.10
N PRO A 159 -9.44 -2.21 4.49
CA PRO A 159 -10.84 -1.87 4.70
C PRO A 159 -11.04 -0.89 5.86
N GLY A 160 -12.01 0.01 5.71
CA GLY A 160 -12.38 0.98 6.74
C GLY A 160 -11.44 2.17 6.87
N ASN A 161 -10.35 2.22 6.09
CA ASN A 161 -9.53 3.40 5.85
C ASN A 161 -9.30 3.51 4.34
N ASN A 162 -10.22 4.18 3.66
CA ASN A 162 -9.91 4.72 2.34
C ASN A 162 -9.14 6.03 2.55
N PRO A 163 -8.12 6.36 1.75
CA PRO A 163 -7.94 7.75 1.39
C PRO A 163 -9.19 8.27 0.64
#